data_AF-B8ALJ1-F1
#
_entry.id   AF-B8ALJ1-F1
#
_cell.length_a   1.000
_cell.length_b   1.000
_cell.length_c   1.000
_cell.angle_alpha   90.00
_cell.angle_beta   90.00
_cell.angle_gamma   90.00
#
_symmetry.space_group_name_H-M   'P 1'
#
loop_
_entity.id
_entity.type
_entity.pdbx_description
1 polymer ?
#
loop_
_entity_poly.entity_id
_entity_poly.type
_entity_poly.pdbx_seq_one_letter_code
_entity_poly.pdbx_strand_id
1 'polypeptide(L)'
;METSSFLRTTLPTAKPLPAFQNLAPRPRPRPLRRSTIRAAITRGRKEDTVAAVREQLEGCYLLAGIRYEGLTVKQLQGIRDTLPETCRLLVAKNTLVGKAIEGTPWEALKPCMKGMNAWLFVHTEEVPAALKPYRAFQKEERLEETNDFVGAVFEGKFYAPGDFKALETMPSRAEVYAKLLGALQGPATSVVTTLQAPARDVVSVLSAYVRKLEQEVGAA
;
A
#
# COMPACT_ATOMS: atom_id res chain seq x y z
N MET A 1 39.50 26.54 -82.81
CA MET A 1 38.91 25.75 -81.71
C MET A 1 38.89 26.67 -80.50
N GLU A 2 37.72 27.21 -80.14
CA GLU A 2 36.74 26.50 -79.26
C GLU A 2 37.42 26.16 -77.93
N THR A 3 36.95 26.53 -76.74
CA THR A 3 35.68 26.97 -76.14
C THR A 3 36.13 27.62 -74.79
N SER A 4 35.35 28.18 -73.87
CA SER A 4 33.94 28.11 -73.56
C SER A 4 33.63 29.23 -72.55
N SER A 5 32.56 29.96 -72.82
CA SER A 5 31.50 30.33 -71.87
C SER A 5 31.88 30.69 -70.42
N PHE A 6 31.99 32.01 -70.14
CA PHE A 6 31.79 32.54 -68.78
C PHE A 6 30.89 33.79 -68.80
N LEU A 7 29.71 33.60 -68.19
CA LEU A 7 28.90 34.57 -67.45
C LEU A 7 28.25 35.74 -68.21
N ARG A 8 26.94 35.62 -68.44
CA ARG A 8 25.94 36.62 -68.03
C ARG A 8 24.58 35.96 -67.89
N THR A 9 24.34 35.39 -66.72
CA THR A 9 23.00 35.01 -66.26
C THR A 9 22.13 36.26 -66.25
N THR A 10 21.12 36.31 -67.11
CA THR A 10 20.13 37.38 -67.11
C THR A 10 19.25 37.22 -65.87
N LEU A 11 19.31 38.20 -64.96
CA LEU A 11 18.36 38.31 -63.85
C LEU A 11 16.95 38.53 -64.44
N PRO A 12 15.93 37.75 -64.07
CA PRO A 12 14.56 38.10 -64.41
C PRO A 12 14.13 39.33 -63.61
N THR A 13 13.66 40.34 -64.34
CA THR A 13 13.15 41.62 -63.84
C THR A 13 12.07 41.39 -62.78
N ALA A 14 12.35 41.80 -61.54
CA ALA A 14 11.41 41.71 -60.43
C ALA A 14 10.22 42.64 -60.69
N LYS A 15 9.02 42.06 -60.79
CA LYS A 15 7.75 42.78 -60.84
C LYS A 15 7.62 43.64 -59.58
N PRO A 16 7.28 44.93 -59.66
CA PRO A 16 7.15 45.76 -58.46
C PRO A 16 6.02 45.20 -57.58
N LEU A 17 6.33 44.97 -56.31
CA LEU A 17 5.35 44.56 -55.31
C LEU A 17 4.23 45.61 -55.25
N PRO A 18 2.96 45.22 -55.15
CA PRO A 18 1.87 46.18 -55.02
C PRO A 18 2.09 47.02 -53.75
N ALA A 19 1.79 48.31 -53.88
CA ALA A 19 1.85 49.25 -52.76
C ALA A 19 1.09 48.68 -51.57
N PHE A 20 1.72 48.78 -50.40
CA PHE A 20 1.24 48.33 -49.08
C PHE A 20 0.06 49.20 -48.60
N GLN A 21 -0.91 49.44 -49.47
CA GLN A 21 -1.98 50.40 -49.24
C GLN A 21 -3.21 49.63 -48.76
N ASN A 22 -3.48 49.82 -47.46
CA ASN A 22 -4.66 49.40 -46.71
C ASN A 22 -4.65 47.96 -46.16
N LEU A 23 -3.63 47.59 -45.38
CA LEU A 23 -3.86 46.62 -44.31
C LEU A 23 -4.67 47.30 -43.20
N ALA A 24 -5.88 46.81 -42.94
CA ALA A 24 -6.64 47.17 -41.74
C ALA A 24 -5.74 47.08 -40.50
N PRO A 25 -5.88 47.98 -39.52
CA PRO A 25 -5.07 47.93 -38.31
C PRO A 25 -5.23 46.54 -37.68
N ARG A 26 -4.11 45.84 -37.47
CA ARG A 26 -4.14 44.51 -36.83
C ARG A 26 -4.94 44.64 -35.53
N PRO A 27 -5.93 43.78 -35.28
CA PRO A 27 -6.64 43.81 -34.02
C PRO A 27 -5.60 43.68 -32.91
N ARG A 28 -5.63 44.59 -31.93
CA ARG A 28 -4.74 44.52 -30.78
C ARG A 28 -4.89 43.13 -30.16
N PRO A 29 -3.79 42.42 -29.84
CA PRO A 29 -3.92 41.14 -29.16
C PRO A 29 -4.74 41.37 -27.90
N ARG A 30 -5.86 40.64 -27.76
CA ARG A 30 -6.68 40.70 -26.55
C ARG A 30 -5.74 40.43 -25.37
N PRO A 31 -5.81 41.20 -24.27
CA PRO A 31 -5.01 40.90 -23.09
C PRO A 31 -5.35 39.47 -22.68
N LEU A 32 -4.32 38.63 -22.56
CA LEU A 32 -4.48 37.27 -22.06
C LEU A 32 -5.17 37.38 -20.69
N ARG A 33 -6.38 36.86 -20.61
CA ARG A 33 -7.18 36.86 -19.38
C ARG A 33 -6.36 36.08 -18.37
N ARG A 34 -5.71 36.75 -17.41
CA ARG A 34 -4.96 36.11 -16.34
C ARG A 34 -5.89 35.10 -15.69
N SER A 35 -5.64 33.81 -15.89
CA SER A 35 -6.42 32.74 -15.29
C SER A 35 -6.24 32.87 -13.78
N THR A 36 -7.22 33.48 -13.12
CA THR A 36 -7.24 33.51 -11.67
C THR A 36 -7.51 32.08 -11.24
N ILE A 37 -6.53 31.41 -10.62
CA ILE A 37 -6.65 30.04 -10.14
C ILE A 37 -7.68 30.03 -8.99
N ARG A 38 -8.95 29.81 -9.32
CA ARG A 38 -10.07 29.86 -8.37
C ARG A 38 -10.17 28.64 -7.46
N ALA A 39 -9.55 27.51 -7.86
CA ALA A 39 -9.63 26.24 -7.13
C ALA A 39 -8.37 25.91 -6.31
N ALA A 40 -7.43 26.85 -6.16
CA ALA A 40 -6.25 26.62 -5.35
C ALA A 40 -6.63 26.60 -3.87
N ILE A 41 -6.32 25.49 -3.19
CA ILE A 41 -6.44 25.39 -1.74
C ILE A 41 -5.49 26.42 -1.09
N THR A 42 -6.03 27.24 -0.20
CA THR A 42 -5.29 28.25 0.58
C THR A 42 -4.26 27.58 1.51
N ARG A 43 -3.29 28.36 2.03
CA ARG A 43 -2.26 27.81 2.94
C ARG A 43 -2.86 27.28 4.25
N GLY A 44 -3.77 28.04 4.87
CA GLY A 44 -4.46 27.60 6.10
C GLY A 44 -5.16 26.25 5.93
N ARG A 45 -5.96 26.06 4.87
CA ARG A 45 -6.65 24.78 4.64
C ARG A 45 -5.70 23.60 4.40
N LYS A 46 -4.48 23.85 3.90
CA LYS A 46 -3.43 22.81 3.78
C LYS A 46 -2.83 22.48 5.14
N GLU A 47 -2.65 23.48 6.00
CA GLU A 47 -2.19 23.29 7.38
C GLU A 47 -3.21 22.47 8.18
N ASP A 48 -4.50 22.79 8.06
CA ASP A 48 -5.58 22.01 8.67
C ASP A 48 -5.58 20.55 8.20
N THR A 49 -5.34 20.32 6.90
CA THR A 49 -5.24 18.97 6.33
C THR A 49 -4.02 18.23 6.89
N VAL A 50 -2.89 18.91 7.07
CA VAL A 50 -1.67 18.32 7.67
C VAL A 50 -1.92 17.99 9.14
N ALA A 51 -2.60 18.85 9.89
CA ALA A 51 -2.97 18.60 11.28
C ALA A 51 -3.89 17.38 11.40
N ALA A 52 -4.93 17.29 10.56
CA ALA A 52 -5.81 16.12 10.52
C ALA A 52 -5.06 14.82 10.22
N VAL A 53 -4.12 14.85 9.26
CA VAL A 53 -3.28 13.68 8.94
C VAL A 53 -2.35 13.31 10.11
N ARG A 54 -1.80 14.30 10.83
CA ARG A 54 -0.99 14.04 12.03
C ARG A 54 -1.79 13.38 13.14
N GLU A 55 -3.01 13.84 13.39
CA GLU A 55 -3.93 13.21 14.35
C GLU A 55 -4.22 11.76 13.95
N GLN A 56 -4.40 11.48 12.64
CA GLN A 56 -4.56 10.10 12.18
C GLN A 56 -3.28 9.27 12.37
N LEU A 57 -2.11 9.87 12.26
CA LEU A 57 -0.83 9.19 12.44
C LEU A 57 -0.60 8.81 13.91
N GLU A 58 -0.89 9.70 14.88
CA GLU A 58 -0.66 9.45 16.31
C GLU A 58 -1.37 8.21 16.84
N GLY A 59 -2.55 7.90 16.29
CA GLY A 59 -3.32 6.70 16.65
C GLY A 59 -3.17 5.52 15.69
N CYS A 60 -2.20 5.54 14.75
CA CYS A 60 -2.04 4.46 13.77
C CYS A 60 -0.88 3.52 14.13
N TYR A 61 -1.11 2.22 13.95
CA TYR A 61 -0.09 1.17 14.11
C TYR A 61 0.55 0.80 12.78
N LEU A 62 -0.23 0.92 11.70
CA LEU A 62 0.17 0.60 10.34
C LEU A 62 -0.22 1.72 9.39
N LEU A 63 0.72 2.09 8.53
CA LEU A 63 0.52 2.98 7.40
C LEU A 63 0.84 2.22 6.11
N ALA A 64 -0.14 2.04 5.23
CA ALA A 64 0.04 1.40 3.93
C ALA A 64 -0.08 2.42 2.79
N GLY A 65 0.88 2.37 1.85
CA GLY A 65 0.91 3.20 0.66
C GLY A 65 0.45 2.43 -0.58
N ILE A 66 -0.63 2.89 -1.20
CA ILE A 66 -1.29 2.24 -2.33
C ILE A 66 -1.20 3.13 -3.56
N ARG A 67 -0.71 2.61 -4.68
CA ARG A 67 -0.82 3.33 -5.96
C ARG A 67 -2.19 3.10 -6.57
N TYR A 68 -2.92 4.17 -6.88
CA TYR A 68 -4.30 4.04 -7.37
C TYR A 68 -4.49 4.45 -8.85
N GLU A 69 -3.42 4.37 -9.64
CA GLU A 69 -3.50 4.66 -11.07
C GLU A 69 -4.41 3.64 -11.78
N GLY A 70 -5.27 4.09 -12.69
CA GLY A 70 -6.18 3.21 -13.43
C GLY A 70 -7.40 2.65 -12.68
N LEU A 71 -7.61 3.01 -11.40
CA LEU A 71 -8.79 2.58 -10.63
C LEU A 71 -10.04 3.41 -10.96
N THR A 72 -11.16 2.72 -11.18
CA THR A 72 -12.47 3.37 -11.35
C THR A 72 -13.08 3.75 -10.00
N VAL A 73 -13.99 4.73 -10.00
CA VAL A 73 -14.68 5.19 -8.78
C VAL A 73 -15.44 4.06 -8.08
N LYS A 74 -16.03 3.12 -8.85
CA LYS A 74 -16.74 1.97 -8.30
C LYS A 74 -15.81 1.03 -7.52
N GLN A 75 -14.60 0.83 -8.01
CA GLN A 75 -13.60 -0.02 -7.35
C GLN A 75 -13.08 0.64 -6.07
N LEU A 76 -12.82 1.96 -6.12
CA LEU A 76 -12.49 2.75 -4.93
C LEU A 76 -13.60 2.72 -3.88
N GLN A 77 -14.86 2.64 -4.29
CA GLN A 77 -15.99 2.50 -3.38
C GLN A 77 -16.07 1.09 -2.79
N GLY A 78 -15.88 0.04 -3.59
CA GLY A 78 -15.79 -1.33 -3.10
C GLY A 78 -14.64 -1.53 -2.09
N ILE A 79 -13.50 -0.88 -2.31
CA ILE A 79 -12.41 -0.83 -1.32
C ILE A 79 -12.90 -0.18 -0.02
N ARG A 80 -13.57 0.98 -0.09
CA ARG A 80 -14.10 1.63 1.13
C ARG A 80 -15.14 0.79 1.86
N ASP A 81 -15.97 0.04 1.14
CA ASP A 81 -17.05 -0.76 1.73
C ASP A 81 -16.53 -2.05 2.38
N THR A 82 -15.40 -2.57 1.91
CA THR A 82 -14.75 -3.77 2.46
C THR A 82 -13.75 -3.48 3.56
N LEU A 83 -13.28 -2.24 3.66
CA LEU A 83 -12.46 -1.80 4.77
C LEU A 83 -13.34 -1.69 6.03
N PRO A 84 -12.91 -2.24 7.17
CA PRO A 84 -13.63 -2.06 8.42
C PRO A 84 -13.62 -0.59 8.84
N GLU A 85 -14.62 -0.16 9.62
CA GLU A 85 -14.77 1.24 10.11
C GLU A 85 -13.55 1.75 10.89
N THR A 86 -12.71 0.83 11.37
CA THR A 86 -11.46 1.08 12.08
C THR A 86 -10.29 1.48 11.17
N CYS A 87 -10.45 1.33 9.86
CA CYS A 87 -9.47 1.70 8.85
C CYS A 87 -9.91 2.96 8.11
N ARG A 88 -8.98 3.91 7.94
CA ARG A 88 -9.25 5.16 7.22
C ARG A 88 -8.41 5.21 5.95
N LEU A 89 -9.08 5.25 4.80
CA LEU A 89 -8.45 5.46 3.51
C LEU A 89 -8.48 6.96 3.17
N LEU A 90 -7.30 7.59 3.11
CA LEU A 90 -7.16 9.01 2.80
C LEU A 90 -6.22 9.23 1.62
N VAL A 91 -6.73 9.91 0.59
CA VAL A 91 -5.94 10.32 -0.57
C VAL A 91 -5.40 11.71 -0.30
N ALA A 92 -4.11 11.82 -0.02
CA ALA A 92 -3.45 13.08 0.30
C ALA A 92 -2.24 13.35 -0.61
N LYS A 93 -1.99 14.63 -0.87
CA LYS A 93 -0.83 15.07 -1.65
C LYS A 93 0.47 14.68 -0.94
N ASN A 94 1.41 14.11 -1.67
CA ASN A 94 2.68 13.60 -1.14
C ASN A 94 3.46 14.64 -0.33
N THR A 95 3.46 15.90 -0.76
CA THR A 95 4.13 16.99 -0.03
C THR A 95 3.45 17.34 1.30
N LEU A 96 2.14 17.11 1.44
CA LEU A 96 1.44 17.32 2.71
C LEU A 96 1.74 16.17 3.68
N VAL A 97 1.72 14.94 3.17
CA VAL A 97 2.05 13.77 3.97
C VAL A 97 3.52 13.78 4.38
N GLY A 98 4.43 14.25 3.51
CA GLY A 98 5.85 14.39 3.85
C GLY A 98 6.06 15.30 5.06
N LYS A 99 5.35 16.43 5.11
CA LYS A 99 5.34 17.35 6.26
C LYS A 99 4.65 16.79 7.51
N ALA A 100 3.69 15.88 7.33
CA ALA A 100 3.01 15.22 8.43
C ALA A 100 3.90 14.14 9.07
N ILE A 101 4.72 13.47 8.25
CA ILE A 101 5.61 12.38 8.66
C ILE A 101 6.95 12.90 9.21
N GLU A 102 7.42 14.08 8.80
CA GLU A 102 8.61 14.73 9.36
C GLU A 102 8.49 14.85 10.90
N GLY A 103 9.37 14.16 11.62
CA GLY A 103 9.37 14.09 13.09
C GLY A 103 8.63 12.90 13.72
N THR A 104 8.15 11.94 12.92
CA THR A 104 7.48 10.72 13.40
C THR A 104 8.28 9.46 13.05
N PRO A 105 8.07 8.30 13.70
CA PRO A 105 8.76 7.05 13.34
C PRO A 105 8.50 6.57 11.90
N TRP A 106 7.56 7.18 11.17
CA TRP A 106 7.20 6.81 9.80
C TRP A 106 8.06 7.45 8.70
N GLU A 107 9.16 8.14 9.04
CA GLU A 107 10.05 8.76 8.06
C GLU A 107 10.63 7.81 7.01
N ALA A 108 10.70 6.51 7.34
CA ALA A 108 11.14 5.45 6.43
C ALA A 108 10.32 5.36 5.13
N LEU A 109 9.15 6.00 5.08
CA LEU A 109 8.24 6.00 3.92
C LEU A 109 8.59 7.06 2.86
N LYS A 110 9.42 8.07 3.17
CA LYS A 110 9.82 9.15 2.25
C LYS A 110 10.20 8.69 0.83
N PRO A 111 11.00 7.62 0.60
CA PRO A 111 11.35 7.17 -0.75
C PRO A 111 10.16 6.62 -1.55
N CYS A 112 9.15 6.08 -0.86
CA CYS A 112 7.94 5.52 -1.45
C CYS A 112 6.86 6.57 -1.77
N MET A 113 7.07 7.82 -1.39
CA MET A 113 6.14 8.92 -1.66
C MET A 113 6.22 9.45 -3.10
N LYS A 114 6.71 8.67 -4.05
CA LYS A 114 6.85 9.05 -5.46
C LYS A 114 5.71 8.45 -6.29
N GLY A 115 4.88 9.32 -6.88
CA GLY A 115 3.75 8.93 -7.72
C GLY A 115 2.39 9.22 -7.09
N MET A 116 1.34 8.57 -7.61
CA MET A 116 -0.03 8.73 -7.13
C MET A 116 -0.28 7.80 -5.96
N ASN A 117 -0.24 8.32 -4.73
CA ASN A 117 -0.38 7.50 -3.53
C ASN A 117 -1.67 7.79 -2.78
N ALA A 118 -2.39 6.73 -2.43
CA ALA A 118 -3.42 6.70 -1.40
C ALA A 118 -2.80 6.12 -0.13
N TRP A 119 -3.18 6.69 1.02
CA TRP A 119 -2.68 6.26 2.32
C TRP A 119 -3.80 5.56 3.07
N LEU A 120 -3.50 4.36 3.55
CA LEU A 120 -4.38 3.59 4.41
C LEU A 120 -3.82 3.65 5.83
N PHE A 121 -4.60 4.24 6.72
CA PHE A 121 -4.32 4.32 8.15
C PHE A 121 -5.11 3.22 8.86
N VAL A 122 -4.43 2.39 9.63
CA VAL A 122 -5.06 1.36 10.46
C VAL A 122 -4.90 1.77 11.92
N HIS A 123 -6.03 2.11 12.56
CA HIS A 123 -6.07 2.59 13.95
C HIS A 123 -6.18 1.48 14.99
N THR A 124 -6.33 0.23 14.54
CA THR A 124 -6.46 -0.94 15.41
C THR A 124 -5.31 -1.89 15.14
N GLU A 125 -4.89 -2.65 16.16
CA GLU A 125 -3.82 -3.66 16.07
C GLU A 125 -4.11 -4.79 15.06
N GLU A 126 -5.29 -4.82 14.44
CA GLU A 126 -5.69 -5.79 13.42
C GLU A 126 -5.14 -5.43 12.03
N VAL A 127 -3.82 -5.32 11.95
CA VAL A 127 -3.04 -5.20 10.72
C VAL A 127 -3.49 -6.19 9.62
N PRO A 128 -3.66 -7.50 9.87
CA PRO A 128 -4.03 -8.44 8.81
C PRO A 128 -5.48 -8.27 8.30
N ALA A 129 -6.38 -7.68 9.08
CA ALA A 129 -7.78 -7.51 8.70
C ALA A 129 -7.97 -6.41 7.65
N ALA A 130 -7.09 -5.41 7.62
CA ALA A 130 -7.09 -4.36 6.59
C ALA A 130 -6.39 -4.83 5.30
N LEU A 131 -5.37 -5.69 5.43
CA LEU A 131 -4.51 -6.09 4.31
C LEU A 131 -5.08 -7.28 3.52
N LYS A 132 -5.80 -8.21 4.17
CA LYS A 132 -6.44 -9.36 3.51
C LYS A 132 -7.49 -8.95 2.46
N PRO A 133 -8.46 -8.05 2.76
CA PRO A 133 -9.39 -7.54 1.75
C PRO A 133 -8.63 -6.87 0.61
N TYR A 134 -7.66 -6.01 0.93
CA TYR A 134 -6.91 -5.29 -0.10
C TYR A 134 -6.13 -6.20 -1.06
N ARG A 135 -5.55 -7.32 -0.57
CA ARG A 135 -4.95 -8.34 -1.45
C ARG A 135 -5.99 -9.15 -2.22
N ALA A 136 -7.14 -9.44 -1.62
CA ALA A 136 -8.24 -10.08 -2.34
C ALA A 136 -8.67 -9.19 -3.52
N PHE A 137 -8.77 -7.88 -3.33
CA PHE A 137 -8.98 -6.91 -4.41
C PHE A 137 -7.88 -6.92 -5.46
N GLN A 138 -6.60 -6.92 -5.05
CA GLN A 138 -5.49 -7.00 -6.03
C GLN A 138 -5.58 -8.26 -6.90
N LYS A 139 -5.93 -9.40 -6.31
CA LYS A 139 -6.07 -10.68 -7.01
C LYS A 139 -7.32 -10.74 -7.88
N GLU A 140 -8.44 -10.22 -7.39
CA GLU A 140 -9.73 -10.22 -8.07
C GLU A 140 -9.70 -9.33 -9.32
N GLU A 141 -9.03 -8.18 -9.22
CA GLU A 141 -8.96 -7.24 -10.35
C GLU A 141 -7.84 -7.56 -11.36
N ARG A 142 -6.97 -8.56 -11.10
CA ARG A 142 -5.81 -8.90 -11.96
C ARG A 142 -4.98 -7.66 -12.36
N LEU A 143 -4.93 -6.64 -11.51
CA LEU A 143 -4.18 -5.39 -11.72
C LEU A 143 -2.75 -5.52 -11.20
N GLU A 144 -2.12 -6.69 -11.33
CA GLU A 144 -0.72 -6.91 -10.94
C GLU A 144 0.25 -5.97 -11.69
N GLU A 145 -0.18 -5.37 -12.81
CA GLU A 145 0.61 -4.43 -13.61
C GLU A 145 0.32 -2.94 -13.33
N THR A 146 -0.75 -2.58 -12.60
CA THR A 146 -1.15 -1.16 -12.42
C THR A 146 -1.32 -0.75 -10.95
N ASN A 147 -1.66 -1.68 -10.06
CA ASN A 147 -1.82 -1.42 -8.64
C ASN A 147 -0.53 -1.78 -7.89
N ASP A 148 0.53 -1.02 -8.16
CA ASP A 148 1.80 -1.17 -7.43
C ASP A 148 1.57 -0.81 -5.96
N PHE A 149 1.60 -1.83 -5.10
CA PHE A 149 1.68 -1.59 -3.67
C PHE A 149 3.07 -1.00 -3.35
N VAL A 150 3.10 0.25 -2.90
CA VAL A 150 4.36 0.99 -2.77
C VAL A 150 5.10 0.61 -1.48
N GLY A 151 4.40 -0.04 -0.55
CA GLY A 151 4.94 -0.58 0.70
C GLY A 151 4.07 -0.24 1.89
N ALA A 152 4.30 -0.94 2.99
CA ALA A 152 3.66 -0.65 4.28
C ALA A 152 4.72 -0.35 5.33
N VAL A 153 4.40 0.53 6.26
CA VAL A 153 5.22 0.78 7.45
C VAL A 153 4.45 0.29 8.65
N PHE A 154 5.07 -0.65 9.37
CA PHE A 154 4.58 -1.17 10.63
C PHE A 154 5.60 -0.83 11.72
N GLU A 155 5.18 -0.13 12.76
CA GLU A 155 6.03 0.22 13.92
C GLU A 155 7.39 0.85 13.53
N GLY A 156 7.40 1.71 12.51
CA GLY A 156 8.61 2.39 12.02
C GLY A 156 9.53 1.54 11.14
N LYS A 157 9.21 0.27 10.88
CA LYS A 157 9.90 -0.57 9.89
C LYS A 157 9.19 -0.49 8.55
N PHE A 158 9.95 -0.20 7.50
CA PHE A 158 9.47 -0.18 6.13
C PHE A 158 9.47 -1.60 5.54
N TYR A 159 8.32 -2.02 5.02
CA TYR A 159 8.12 -3.29 4.33
C TYR A 159 7.85 -3.02 2.85
N ALA A 160 8.73 -3.57 2.01
CA ALA A 160 8.59 -3.58 0.56
C ALA A 160 7.44 -4.52 0.11
N PRO A 161 6.93 -4.41 -1.14
CA PRO A 161 5.88 -5.29 -1.65
C PRO A 161 6.21 -6.80 -1.55
N GLY A 162 7.49 -7.18 -1.55
CA GLY A 162 7.93 -8.57 -1.38
C GLY A 162 7.79 -9.10 0.06
N ASP A 163 8.06 -8.25 1.05
CA ASP A 163 8.01 -8.59 2.48
C ASP A 163 6.60 -8.46 3.06
N PHE A 164 5.67 -7.93 2.27
CA PHE A 164 4.28 -7.73 2.66
C PHE A 164 3.54 -9.05 2.98
N LYS A 165 3.97 -10.18 2.37
CA LYS A 165 3.45 -11.52 2.71
C LYS A 165 3.64 -11.88 4.19
N ALA A 166 4.67 -11.34 4.85
CA ALA A 166 4.90 -11.56 6.27
C ALA A 166 3.85 -10.83 7.13
N LEU A 167 3.42 -9.64 6.72
CA LEU A 167 2.36 -8.88 7.39
C LEU A 167 0.98 -9.55 7.22
N GLU A 168 0.75 -10.20 6.07
CA GLU A 168 -0.48 -10.96 5.82
C GLU A 168 -0.60 -12.24 6.65
N THR A 169 0.54 -12.89 6.90
CA THR A 169 0.59 -14.14 7.69
C THR A 169 0.48 -13.87 9.19
N MET A 170 0.46 -12.58 9.59
CA MET A 170 0.27 -12.21 10.98
C MET A 170 -1.09 -12.75 11.47
N PRO A 171 -1.09 -13.59 12.53
CA PRO A 171 -2.32 -14.14 13.08
C PRO A 171 -3.18 -13.04 13.72
N SER A 172 -4.49 -13.26 13.79
CA SER A 172 -5.40 -12.38 14.54
C SER A 172 -5.04 -12.34 16.04
N ARG A 173 -5.50 -11.35 16.81
CA ARG A 173 -5.18 -11.24 18.25
C ARG A 173 -5.52 -12.53 19.00
N ALA A 174 -6.70 -13.09 18.74
CA ALA A 174 -7.13 -14.35 19.34
C ALA A 174 -6.19 -15.51 18.98
N GLU A 175 -5.72 -15.58 17.74
CA GLU A 175 -4.76 -16.60 17.30
C GLU A 175 -3.36 -16.36 17.87
N VAL A 176 -2.91 -15.11 18.03
CA VAL A 176 -1.64 -14.77 18.68
C VAL A 176 -1.68 -15.20 20.15
N TYR A 177 -2.76 -14.88 20.87
CA TYR A 177 -2.95 -15.32 22.24
C TYR A 177 -3.07 -16.84 22.34
N ALA A 178 -3.79 -17.49 21.42
CA ALA A 178 -3.89 -18.94 21.38
C ALA A 178 -2.53 -19.61 21.12
N LYS A 179 -1.71 -19.06 20.22
CA LYS A 179 -0.34 -19.55 19.97
C LYS A 179 0.58 -19.32 21.17
N LEU A 180 0.47 -18.18 21.84
CA LEU A 180 1.23 -17.90 23.06
C LEU A 180 0.83 -18.86 24.19
N LEU A 181 -0.47 -19.04 24.42
CA LEU A 181 -1.00 -19.99 25.41
C LEU A 181 -0.63 -21.42 25.04
N GLY A 182 -0.71 -21.82 23.77
CA GLY A 182 -0.28 -23.13 23.30
C GLY A 182 1.22 -23.38 23.48
N ALA A 183 2.05 -22.36 23.19
CA ALA A 183 3.49 -22.43 23.42
C ALA A 183 3.85 -22.52 24.91
N LEU A 184 3.02 -21.96 25.80
CA LEU A 184 3.20 -22.05 27.25
C LEU A 184 2.65 -23.36 27.83
N GLN A 185 1.53 -23.86 27.28
CA GLN A 185 0.92 -25.12 27.68
C GLN A 185 1.71 -26.35 27.20
N GLY A 186 2.41 -26.25 26.06
CA GLY A 186 3.28 -27.30 25.53
C GLY A 186 4.27 -27.84 26.57
N PRO A 187 5.20 -27.02 27.10
CA PRO A 187 6.18 -27.46 28.10
C PRO A 187 5.51 -27.89 29.41
N ALA A 188 4.44 -27.22 29.86
CA ALA A 188 3.71 -27.63 31.06
C ALA A 188 3.13 -29.05 30.92
N THR A 189 2.53 -29.35 29.76
CA THR A 189 1.99 -30.68 29.44
C THR A 189 3.12 -31.70 29.32
N SER A 190 4.23 -31.35 28.66
CA SER A 190 5.40 -32.23 28.56
C SER A 190 5.93 -32.65 29.93
N VAL A 191 6.07 -31.71 30.87
CA VAL A 191 6.52 -32.02 32.25
C VAL A 191 5.57 -32.99 32.95
N VAL A 192 4.25 -32.73 32.91
CA VAL A 192 3.25 -33.62 33.52
C VAL A 192 3.29 -35.01 32.89
N THR A 193 3.41 -35.10 31.56
CA THR A 193 3.49 -36.39 30.88
C THR A 193 4.77 -37.16 31.23
N THR A 194 5.91 -36.49 31.37
CA THR A 194 7.17 -37.15 31.77
C THR A 194 7.14 -37.70 33.19
N LEU A 195 6.44 -37.03 34.11
CA LEU A 195 6.27 -37.52 35.48
C LEU A 195 5.24 -38.67 35.56
N GLN A 196 4.20 -38.63 34.73
CA GLN A 196 3.16 -39.67 34.71
C GLN A 196 3.55 -40.92 33.91
N ALA A 197 4.47 -40.80 32.95
CA ALA A 197 4.93 -41.91 32.10
C ALA A 197 5.40 -43.13 32.91
N PRO A 198 6.35 -43.03 33.85
CA PRO A 198 6.82 -44.20 34.61
C PRO A 198 5.72 -44.82 35.47
N ALA A 199 4.80 -44.02 36.03
CA ALA A 199 3.67 -44.53 36.81
C ALA A 199 2.68 -45.31 35.93
N ARG A 200 2.41 -44.82 34.71
CA ARG A 200 1.57 -45.53 33.73
C ARG A 200 2.20 -46.82 33.23
N ASP A 201 3.51 -46.84 33.01
CA ASP A 201 4.21 -48.03 32.53
C ASP A 201 4.15 -49.17 33.55
N VAL A 202 4.29 -48.87 34.84
CA VAL A 202 4.14 -49.89 35.89
C VAL A 202 2.71 -50.43 35.94
N VAL A 203 1.70 -49.57 35.85
CA VAL A 203 0.28 -49.98 35.86
C VAL A 203 -0.09 -50.76 34.58
N SER A 204 0.48 -50.40 33.43
CA SER A 204 0.21 -51.09 32.16
C SER A 204 0.81 -52.50 32.15
N VAL A 205 2.00 -52.69 32.73
CA VAL A 205 2.63 -54.01 32.87
C VAL A 205 1.83 -54.90 33.83
N LEU A 206 1.40 -54.36 34.98
CA LEU A 206 0.59 -55.11 35.95
C LEU A 206 -0.77 -55.51 35.36
N SER A 207 -1.46 -54.59 34.68
CA SER A 207 -2.74 -54.90 34.05
C SER A 207 -2.59 -55.90 32.89
N ALA A 208 -1.49 -55.86 32.13
CA ALA A 208 -1.19 -56.87 31.12
C ALA A 208 -0.98 -58.27 31.73
N TYR A 209 -0.39 -58.35 32.92
CA TYR A 209 -0.21 -59.62 33.63
C TYR A 209 -1.54 -60.19 34.15
N VAL A 210 -2.38 -59.34 34.74
CA VAL A 210 -3.74 -59.72 35.17
C VAL A 210 -4.57 -60.24 33.99
N ARG A 211 -4.50 -59.56 32.82
CA ARG A 211 -5.20 -59.99 31.60
C ARG A 211 -4.74 -61.34 31.06
N LYS A 212 -3.44 -61.65 31.15
CA LYS A 212 -2.92 -62.97 30.76
C LYS A 212 -3.47 -64.07 31.65
N LEU A 213 -3.51 -63.83 32.97
CA LEU A 213 -4.07 -64.78 33.93
C LEU A 213 -5.57 -65.01 33.68
N GLU A 214 -6.33 -63.97 33.35
CA GLU A 214 -7.75 -64.13 32.98
C GLU A 214 -7.95 -64.90 31.66
N GLN A 215 -7.04 -64.77 30.69
CA GLN A 215 -7.09 -65.55 29.45
C GLN A 215 -6.73 -67.02 29.66
N GLU A 216 -5.78 -67.32 30.56
CA GLU A 216 -5.45 -68.70 30.93
C GLU A 216 -6.58 -69.36 31.75
N VAL A 217 -7.26 -68.59 32.61
CA VAL A 217 -8.41 -69.06 33.40
C VAL A 217 -9.68 -69.19 32.56
N GLY A 218 -9.87 -68.36 31.52
CA GLY A 218 -10.99 -68.47 30.58
C GLY A 218 -10.78 -69.49 29.45
N ALA A 219 -9.57 -70.04 29.30
CA ALA A 219 -9.24 -71.10 28.35
C ALA A 219 -9.19 -72.51 28.99
N ALA A 220 -9.36 -72.60 30.32
CA ALA A 220 -9.56 -73.83 31.08
C ALA A 220 -11.06 -74.06 31.34
#